data_AF-K4QVA1-F1
#
_entry.id   AF-K4QVA1-F1
#
_cell.length_a   1.000
_cell.length_b   1.000
_cell.length_c   1.000
_cell.angle_alpha   90.00
_cell.angle_beta   90.00
_cell.angle_gamma   90.00
#
_symmetry.space_group_name_H-M   'P 1'
#
loop_
_entity.id
_entity.type
_entity.pdbx_description
1 polymer ?
#
loop_
_entity_poly.entity_id
_entity_poly.type
_entity_poly.pdbx_seq_one_letter_code
_entity_poly.pdbx_strand_id
1 'polypeptide(L)'
;MTGCPEDTEDLPQLARRVLLRSLWRGAIDSWSDPGSLDQLPAAERLLAAGADREDLVRLVRAVAYETVFETLDELDAGGDANASGVDVGWVVMESSQDGSPTGRALSGLHEDLLTMDPSGREGADLWQ
;
A
#
# COMPACT_ATOMS: atom_id res chain seq x y z
N MET A 1 40.08 17.95 9.80
CA MET A 1 39.44 16.88 9.02
C MET A 1 38.21 16.50 9.79
N THR A 2 37.10 17.16 9.50
CA THR A 2 35.83 17.01 10.23
C THR A 2 34.84 16.52 9.19
N GLY A 3 34.41 15.27 9.31
CA GLY A 3 33.52 14.63 8.35
C GLY A 3 32.17 15.34 8.28
N CYS A 4 31.70 15.58 7.06
CA CYS A 4 30.30 15.91 6.79
C CYS A 4 29.40 14.75 7.26
N PRO A 5 28.22 15.02 7.83
CA PRO A 5 27.20 13.99 7.96
C PRO A 5 26.59 13.79 6.56
N GLU A 6 27.11 12.83 5.81
CA GLU A 6 26.38 12.29 4.66
C GLU A 6 25.38 11.24 5.17
N ASP A 7 24.15 11.30 4.64
CA ASP A 7 23.11 10.27 4.67
C ASP A 7 22.29 10.03 5.95
N THR A 8 21.54 11.05 6.38
CA THR A 8 20.29 10.83 7.17
C THR A 8 19.02 11.21 6.41
N GLU A 9 19.17 11.80 5.22
CA GLU A 9 18.10 12.24 4.33
C GLU A 9 17.38 11.07 3.62
N ASP A 10 17.99 9.87 3.62
CA ASP A 10 17.48 8.68 2.89
C ASP A 10 16.60 7.73 3.75
N LEU A 11 16.51 7.97 5.06
CA LEU A 11 15.77 7.09 5.98
C LEU A 11 14.23 7.23 5.87
N PRO A 12 13.62 8.43 5.70
CA PRO A 12 12.18 8.54 5.44
C PRO A 12 11.78 7.83 4.15
N GLN A 13 12.65 7.91 3.13
CA GLN A 13 12.44 7.20 1.86
C GLN A 13 12.54 5.68 2.05
N LEU A 14 13.44 5.21 2.92
CA LEU A 14 13.51 3.79 3.28
C LEU A 14 12.26 3.32 4.02
N ALA A 15 11.80 4.05 5.05
CA ALA A 15 10.60 3.70 5.81
C ALA A 15 9.35 3.67 4.90
N ARG A 16 9.21 4.68 4.04
CA ARG A 16 8.17 4.74 3.00
C ARG A 16 8.21 3.51 2.10
N ARG A 17 9.37 3.23 1.51
CA ARG A 17 9.56 2.08 0.62
C ARG A 17 9.26 0.76 1.31
N VAL A 18 9.65 0.59 2.57
CA VAL A 18 9.38 -0.64 3.34
C VAL A 18 7.88 -0.81 3.55
N LEU A 19 7.17 0.25 3.97
CA LEU A 19 5.72 0.23 4.14
C LEU A 19 5.01 -0.14 2.83
N LEU A 20 5.28 0.61 1.75
CA LEU A 20 4.61 0.41 0.47
C LEU A 20 4.90 -0.97 -0.12
N ARG A 21 6.15 -1.45 -0.04
CA ARG A 21 6.51 -2.81 -0.47
C ARG A 21 5.78 -3.87 0.34
N SER A 22 5.64 -3.67 1.64
CA SER A 22 4.91 -4.61 2.51
C SER A 22 3.42 -4.65 2.15
N LEU A 23 2.81 -3.50 1.87
CA LEU A 23 1.41 -3.40 1.45
C LEU A 23 1.20 -4.04 0.07
N TRP A 24 2.06 -3.74 -0.89
CA TRP A 24 2.01 -4.37 -2.21
C TRP A 24 2.07 -5.90 -2.10
N ARG A 25 3.09 -6.41 -1.43
CA ARG A 25 3.26 -7.87 -1.26
C ARG A 25 2.10 -8.50 -0.48
N GLY A 26 1.69 -7.88 0.62
CA GLY A 26 0.80 -8.48 1.60
C GLY A 26 -0.69 -8.33 1.28
N ALA A 27 -1.08 -7.18 0.76
CA ALA A 27 -2.49 -6.86 0.48
C ALA A 27 -2.87 -7.09 -0.98
N ILE A 28 -1.93 -6.90 -1.93
CA ILE A 28 -2.19 -6.98 -3.37
C ILE A 28 -1.71 -8.32 -3.92
N ASP A 29 -0.40 -8.59 -3.90
CA ASP A 29 0.18 -9.76 -4.56
C ASP A 29 -0.16 -11.10 -3.88
N SER A 30 -0.51 -11.09 -2.60
CA SER A 30 -0.95 -12.30 -1.88
C SER A 30 -2.17 -12.97 -2.52
N TRP A 31 -2.98 -12.23 -3.30
CA TRP A 31 -4.08 -12.79 -4.07
C TRP A 31 -3.63 -13.64 -5.26
N SER A 32 -2.37 -13.53 -5.69
CA SER A 32 -1.77 -14.43 -6.69
C SER A 32 -1.32 -15.76 -6.09
N ASP A 33 -1.26 -15.89 -4.77
CA ASP A 33 -0.78 -17.11 -4.14
C ASP A 33 -1.74 -18.29 -4.42
N PRO A 34 -1.23 -19.51 -4.65
CA PRO A 34 -2.08 -20.68 -4.84
C PRO A 34 -3.07 -20.87 -3.69
N GLY A 35 -4.36 -20.96 -4.03
CA GLY A 35 -5.44 -21.18 -3.07
C GLY A 35 -5.96 -19.92 -2.38
N SER A 36 -5.50 -18.72 -2.73
CA SER A 36 -6.02 -17.44 -2.23
C SER A 36 -7.54 -17.31 -2.40
N LEU A 37 -8.06 -17.72 -3.55
CA LEU A 37 -9.49 -17.69 -3.88
C LEU A 37 -10.29 -18.81 -3.20
N ASP A 38 -9.64 -19.90 -2.79
CA ASP A 38 -10.33 -21.09 -2.30
C ASP A 38 -10.96 -20.85 -0.90
N GLN A 39 -10.55 -19.78 -0.20
CA GLN A 39 -11.16 -19.35 1.06
C GLN A 39 -12.45 -18.54 0.87
N LEU A 40 -12.83 -18.22 -0.38
CA LEU A 40 -13.97 -17.36 -0.69
C LEU A 40 -15.09 -18.17 -1.36
N PRO A 41 -16.21 -18.44 -0.64
CA PRO A 41 -17.33 -19.18 -1.22
C PRO A 41 -17.93 -18.53 -2.48
N ALA A 42 -17.79 -17.22 -2.63
CA ALA A 42 -18.20 -16.53 -3.85
C ALA A 42 -17.29 -16.86 -5.04
N ALA A 43 -15.97 -16.93 -4.83
CA ALA A 43 -15.01 -17.30 -5.86
C ALA A 43 -15.21 -18.75 -6.30
N GLU A 44 -15.46 -19.68 -5.36
CA GLU A 44 -15.80 -21.07 -5.68
C GLU A 44 -17.02 -21.17 -6.60
N ARG A 45 -18.10 -20.42 -6.31
CA ARG A 45 -19.29 -20.40 -7.16
C ARG A 45 -19.01 -19.84 -8.56
N LEU A 46 -18.18 -18.80 -8.66
CA LEU A 46 -17.82 -18.21 -9.94
C LEU A 46 -16.97 -19.18 -10.78
N LEU A 47 -15.99 -19.83 -10.17
CA LEU A 47 -15.18 -20.87 -10.82
C LEU A 47 -16.04 -22.07 -11.27
N ALA A 48 -16.97 -22.52 -10.42
CA ALA A 48 -17.92 -23.59 -10.77
C ALA A 48 -18.87 -23.19 -11.91
N ALA A 49 -19.15 -21.88 -12.06
CA ALA A 49 -19.91 -21.32 -13.18
C ALA A 49 -19.08 -21.15 -14.46
N GLY A 50 -17.79 -21.49 -14.45
CA GLY A 50 -16.89 -21.42 -15.60
C GLY A 50 -16.14 -20.10 -15.76
N ALA A 51 -16.09 -19.26 -14.73
CA ALA A 51 -15.21 -18.09 -14.74
C ALA A 51 -13.74 -18.54 -14.81
N ASP A 52 -12.94 -17.79 -15.56
CA ASP A 52 -11.50 -18.01 -15.62
C ASP A 52 -10.83 -17.64 -14.29
N ARG A 53 -9.90 -18.48 -13.83
CA ARG A 53 -9.23 -18.27 -12.53
C ARG A 53 -8.27 -17.09 -12.57
N GLU A 54 -7.54 -16.91 -13.66
CA GLU A 54 -6.56 -15.82 -13.81
C GLU A 54 -7.28 -14.47 -13.84
N ASP A 55 -8.43 -14.40 -14.52
CA ASP A 55 -9.27 -13.19 -14.53
C ASP A 55 -9.82 -12.86 -13.14
N LEU A 56 -10.24 -13.86 -12.36
CA LEU A 56 -10.68 -13.63 -10.97
C LEU A 56 -9.54 -13.16 -10.06
N VAL A 57 -8.33 -13.72 -10.22
CA VAL A 57 -7.14 -13.24 -9.49
C VAL A 57 -6.84 -11.79 -9.88
N ARG A 58 -6.87 -11.45 -11.17
CA ARG A 58 -6.64 -10.08 -11.64
C ARG A 58 -7.67 -9.10 -11.06
N LEU A 59 -8.96 -9.47 -11.09
CA LEU A 59 -10.03 -8.67 -10.51
C LEU A 59 -9.79 -8.39 -9.02
N VAL A 60 -9.50 -9.41 -8.22
CA VAL A 60 -9.31 -9.23 -6.78
C VAL A 60 -8.04 -8.42 -6.48
N ARG A 61 -6.96 -8.61 -7.25
CA ARG A 61 -5.75 -7.78 -7.13
C ARG A 61 -6.02 -6.32 -7.47
N ALA A 62 -6.79 -6.04 -8.50
CA ALA A 62 -7.18 -4.67 -8.87
C ALA A 62 -8.02 -4.01 -7.76
N VAL A 63 -9.00 -4.72 -7.21
CA VAL A 63 -9.81 -4.23 -6.07
C VAL A 63 -8.95 -3.99 -4.82
N ALA A 64 -8.01 -4.89 -4.53
CA ALA A 64 -7.10 -4.74 -3.41
C ALA A 64 -6.17 -3.53 -3.60
N TYR A 65 -5.64 -3.34 -4.81
CA TYR A 65 -4.85 -2.16 -5.17
C TYR A 65 -5.63 -0.86 -4.92
N GLU A 66 -6.84 -0.73 -5.48
CA GLU A 66 -7.68 0.47 -5.32
C GLU A 66 -7.99 0.74 -3.84
N THR A 67 -8.29 -0.31 -3.08
CA THR A 67 -8.56 -0.19 -1.64
C THR A 67 -7.35 0.33 -0.87
N VAL A 68 -6.14 -0.17 -1.19
CA VAL A 68 -4.90 0.29 -0.58
C VAL A 68 -4.58 1.71 -1.01
N PHE A 69 -4.77 2.04 -2.28
CA PHE A 69 -4.54 3.39 -2.82
C PHE A 69 -5.40 4.44 -2.10
N GLU A 70 -6.72 4.24 -2.06
CA GLU A 70 -7.66 5.13 -1.36
C GLU A 70 -7.35 5.27 0.12
N THR A 71 -6.92 4.17 0.77
CA THR A 71 -6.48 4.22 2.17
C THR A 71 -5.22 5.08 2.33
N LEU A 72 -4.24 4.96 1.42
CA LEU A 72 -3.02 5.76 1.47
C LEU A 72 -3.27 7.23 1.13
N ASP A 73 -4.21 7.52 0.23
CA ASP A 73 -4.63 8.90 -0.09
C ASP A 73 -5.23 9.59 1.14
N GLU A 74 -6.15 8.92 1.84
CA GLU A 74 -6.69 9.43 3.10
C GLU A 74 -5.59 9.58 4.18
N LEU A 75 -4.58 8.68 4.18
CA LEU A 75 -3.42 8.79 5.07
C LEU A 75 -2.48 9.95 4.74
N ASP A 76 -2.33 10.28 3.46
CA ASP A 76 -1.56 11.44 3.01
C ASP A 76 -2.29 12.76 3.28
N ALA A 77 -3.62 12.75 3.19
CA ALA A 77 -4.45 13.91 3.51
C ALA A 77 -4.30 14.32 4.99
N GLY A 78 -4.13 13.36 5.90
CA GLY A 78 -3.87 13.63 7.32
C GLY A 78 -5.07 14.24 8.06
N GLY A 79 -6.26 14.15 7.45
CA GLY A 79 -7.56 14.57 7.97
C GLY A 79 -8.26 15.60 7.08
N ASP A 80 -9.58 15.45 6.92
CA ASP A 80 -10.51 16.58 6.91
C ASP A 80 -11.99 16.14 7.09
N ALA A 81 -12.88 17.11 7.32
CA ALA A 81 -14.30 17.02 7.69
C ALA A 81 -14.59 16.88 9.18
N ASN A 82 -14.21 17.92 9.93
CA ASN A 82 -15.11 18.62 10.85
C ASN A 82 -15.99 17.70 11.72
N ALA A 83 -15.37 16.69 12.34
CA ALA A 83 -16.00 15.94 13.40
C ALA A 83 -16.18 16.92 14.57
N SER A 84 -17.39 17.46 14.71
CA SER A 84 -17.84 18.27 15.86
C SER A 84 -17.29 19.70 16.01
N GLY A 85 -16.79 20.35 14.96
CA GLY A 85 -16.32 21.74 15.06
C GLY A 85 -14.93 21.88 15.68
N VAL A 86 -14.21 20.77 15.83
CA VAL A 86 -12.82 20.72 16.30
C VAL A 86 -11.95 20.32 15.12
N ASP A 87 -10.93 21.11 14.86
CA ASP A 87 -9.90 20.80 13.87
C ASP A 87 -8.97 19.72 14.46
N VAL A 88 -9.02 18.51 13.90
CA VAL A 88 -8.20 17.37 14.30
C VAL A 88 -7.46 16.88 13.08
N GLY A 89 -6.15 17.09 13.06
CA GLY A 89 -5.25 16.54 12.06
C GLY A 89 -4.36 15.45 12.65
N TRP A 90 -3.82 14.62 11.77
CA TRP A 90 -2.84 13.59 12.08
C TRP A 90 -1.88 13.44 10.89
N VAL A 91 -0.78 12.72 11.11
CA VAL A 91 0.21 12.48 10.06
C VAL A 91 0.80 11.10 10.25
N VAL A 92 1.06 10.38 9.15
CA VAL A 92 1.86 9.16 9.19
C VAL A 92 3.33 9.56 9.31
N MET A 93 4.03 8.96 10.25
CA MET A 93 5.39 9.34 10.59
C MET A 93 6.25 8.12 10.86
N GLU A 94 7.52 8.21 10.48
CA GLU A 94 8.52 7.20 10.81
C GLU A 94 8.75 7.11 12.33
N SER A 95 8.84 5.88 12.82
CA SER A 95 9.25 5.57 14.20
C SER A 95 10.75 5.28 14.28
N SER A 96 11.36 5.71 15.39
CA SER A 96 12.70 5.28 15.79
C SER A 96 12.70 3.80 16.22
N GLN A 97 13.89 3.22 16.43
CA GLN A 97 14.04 1.85 16.92
C GLN A 97 13.30 1.58 18.25
N ASP A 98 13.16 2.61 19.09
CA ASP A 98 12.44 2.53 20.37
C ASP A 98 10.92 2.76 20.23
N GLY A 99 10.42 2.96 19.01
CA GLY A 99 9.01 3.23 18.71
C GLY A 99 8.59 4.70 18.89
N SER A 100 9.48 5.59 19.30
CA SER A 100 9.17 7.03 19.39
C SER A 100 9.03 7.66 18.01
N PRO A 101 8.14 8.66 17.83
CA PRO A 101 8.01 9.39 16.59
C PRO A 101 9.27 10.19 16.29
N THR A 102 9.80 10.09 15.07
CA THR A 102 11.03 10.78 14.65
C THR A 102 10.82 12.25 14.26
N GLY A 103 9.58 12.66 14.04
CA GLY A 103 9.22 13.93 13.41
C GLY A 103 9.21 13.90 11.88
N ARG A 104 9.66 12.82 11.24
CA ARG A 104 9.76 12.72 9.78
C ARG A 104 8.49 12.10 9.20
N ALA A 105 7.65 12.95 8.59
CA ALA A 105 6.42 12.52 7.95
C ALA A 105 6.70 11.60 6.76
N LEU A 106 5.80 10.63 6.57
CA LEU A 106 5.68 9.86 5.34
C LEU A 106 4.55 10.49 4.54
N SER A 107 4.87 11.06 3.38
CA SER A 107 3.92 11.74 2.49
C SER A 107 4.05 11.21 1.07
N GLY A 108 3.00 11.37 0.27
CA GLY A 108 2.94 10.89 -1.12
C GLY A 108 2.94 9.36 -1.19
N LEU A 109 2.38 8.70 -0.17
CA LEU A 109 2.27 7.25 -0.10
C LEU A 109 1.45 6.68 -1.27
N HIS A 110 0.31 7.28 -1.59
CA HIS A 110 -0.55 6.81 -2.68
C HIS A 110 0.12 6.97 -4.05
N GLU A 111 0.83 8.08 -4.28
CA GLU A 111 1.55 8.36 -5.53
C GLU A 111 2.64 7.31 -5.81
N ASP A 112 3.36 6.89 -4.78
CA ASP A 112 4.48 5.95 -4.90
C ASP A 112 4.03 4.47 -4.94
N LEU A 113 2.76 4.15 -4.68
CA LEU A 113 2.30 2.75 -4.51
C LEU A 113 2.58 1.88 -5.75
N LEU A 114 2.27 2.36 -6.95
CA LEU A 114 2.47 1.60 -8.21
C LEU A 114 3.94 1.30 -8.48
N THR A 115 4.86 2.12 -7.98
CA THR A 115 6.30 1.90 -8.15
C THR A 115 6.79 0.65 -7.39
N MET A 116 5.97 0.08 -6.49
CA MET A 116 6.28 -1.13 -5.75
C MET A 116 5.99 -2.42 -6.53
N ASP A 117 5.36 -2.32 -7.70
CA ASP A 117 5.15 -3.47 -8.59
C ASP A 117 6.48 -4.18 -8.88
N PRO A 118 6.65 -5.46 -8.48
CA PRO A 118 7.89 -6.20 -8.71
C PRO A 118 8.17 -6.44 -10.20
N SER A 119 7.16 -6.34 -11.07
CA SER A 119 7.34 -6.45 -12.51
C SER A 119 7.94 -5.18 -13.14
N GLY A 120 7.93 -4.06 -12.41
CA GLY A 120 8.40 -2.76 -12.88
C GLY A 120 7.50 -2.16 -13.97
N ARG A 121 6.27 -2.64 -14.10
CA ARG A 121 5.30 -2.17 -15.11
C ARG A 121 4.17 -1.35 -14.47
N GLU A 122 4.38 -0.89 -13.25
CA GLU A 122 3.45 0.00 -12.54
C GLU A 122 2.02 -0.56 -12.53
N GLY A 123 1.89 -1.86 -12.21
CA GLY A 123 0.59 -2.51 -12.08
C GLY A 123 -0.20 -2.65 -13.39
N ALA A 124 0.45 -2.50 -14.56
CA ALA A 124 -0.23 -2.61 -15.85
C ALA A 124 -1.00 -3.93 -16.03
N ASP A 125 -0.56 -5.01 -15.39
CA ASP A 125 -1.24 -6.31 -15.42
C ASP A 125 -2.57 -6.34 -14.65
N LEU A 126 -2.84 -5.38 -13.77
CA LEU A 126 -4.12 -5.26 -13.05
C LEU A 126 -5.27 -4.85 -13.99
N TRP A 127 -4.95 -4.25 -15.13
CA TRP A 127 -5.91 -3.57 -16.02
C TRP A 127 -6.07 -4.24 -17.39
N GLN A 128 -5.53 -5.45 -17.56
CA GLN A 128 -5.51 -6.20 -18.83
C GLN A 128 -6.62 -7.24 -18.96
#